data_AF-A0A955HUU9-F1
#
_entry.id   AF-A0A955HUU9-F1
#
_cell.length_a   1.000
_cell.length_b   1.000
_cell.length_c   1.000
_cell.angle_alpha   90.00
_cell.angle_beta   90.00
_cell.angle_gamma   90.00
#
_symmetry.space_group_name_H-M   'P 1'
#
loop_
_entity.id
_entity.type
_entity.pdbx_description
1 polymer ?
#
loop_
_entity_poly.entity_id
_entity_poly.type
_entity_poly.pdbx_seq_one_letter_code
_entity_poly.pdbx_strand_id
1 'polypeptide(L)' 'MNNQKFFKTVITYEILCADEPYEFESLEQAHYDVTIGHYSGMLLDKQDVELTQNEMHEALITQGSDPSFLDDDWDDESDD' A
#
# COMPACT_ATOMS: atom_id res chain seq x y z
N MET A 1 -21.25 16.74 -6.29
CA MET A 1 -19.78 16.80 -6.37
C MET A 1 -19.25 15.91 -5.29
N ASN A 2 -18.86 14.68 -5.63
CA ASN A 2 -18.32 13.73 -4.67
C ASN A 2 -17.01 14.29 -4.13
N ASN A 3 -17.00 14.56 -2.82
CA ASN A 3 -15.85 15.15 -2.12
C ASN A 3 -14.90 14.02 -1.67
N GLN A 4 -14.61 13.10 -2.60
CA GLN A 4 -13.81 11.91 -2.34
C GLN A 4 -12.35 12.31 -2.13
N LYS A 5 -11.75 11.76 -1.09
CA LYS A 5 -10.35 11.99 -0.73
C LYS A 5 -9.57 10.73 -1.08
N PHE A 6 -8.43 10.90 -1.75
CA PHE A 6 -7.53 9.82 -2.09
C PHE A 6 -6.32 9.87 -1.17
N PHE A 7 -5.77 8.71 -0.82
CA PHE A 7 -4.65 8.63 0.10
C PHE A 7 -3.63 7.63 -0.39
N LYS A 8 -2.36 7.99 -0.25
CA LYS A 8 -1.22 7.07 -0.35
C LYS A 8 -0.60 6.91 1.02
N THR A 9 -0.46 5.66 1.45
CA THR A 9 0.28 5.30 2.65
C THR A 9 1.56 4.57 2.25
N VAL A 10 2.69 5.03 2.75
CA VAL A 10 3.98 4.32 2.65
C VAL A 10 4.37 3.84 4.03
N ILE A 11 4.66 2.55 4.14
CA ILE A 11 5.05 1.88 5.39
C ILE A 11 6.49 1.40 5.21
N THR A 12 7.38 1.79 6.12
CA THR A 12 8.76 1.31 6.15
C THR A 12 8.92 0.33 7.31
N TYR A 13 9.32 -0.90 6.98
CA TYR A 13 9.47 -1.97 7.95
C TYR A 13 10.93 -2.46 7.95
N GLU A 14 11.53 -2.56 9.13
CA GLU A 14 12.87 -3.08 9.32
C GLU A 14 12.79 -4.55 9.74
N ILE A 15 13.63 -5.38 9.12
CA ILE A 15 13.80 -6.78 9.46
C ILE A 15 15.27 -7.01 9.78
N LEU A 16 15.55 -7.56 10.97
CA LEU A 16 16.89 -7.93 11.42
C LEU A 16 17.10 -9.43 11.25
N CYS A 17 18.23 -9.79 10.63
CA CYS A 17 18.62 -11.15 10.28
C CYS A 17 19.98 -11.49 10.86
N ALA A 18 20.19 -12.77 11.19
CA ALA A 18 21.52 -13.32 11.44
C ALA A 18 22.03 -14.02 10.17
N ASP A 19 23.35 -14.02 10.00
CA ASP A 19 24.11 -14.76 8.97
C ASP A 19 23.89 -14.34 7.51
N GLU A 20 22.66 -14.08 7.06
CA GLU A 20 22.33 -13.74 5.67
C GLU A 20 21.28 -12.59 5.57
N PRO A 21 21.25 -11.83 4.45
CA PRO A 21 20.22 -10.82 4.22
C PRO A 21 18.81 -11.42 4.09
N TYR A 22 17.79 -10.65 4.48
CA TYR A 22 16.40 -11.07 4.30
C TYR A 22 16.02 -11.15 2.81
N GLU A 23 15.48 -12.30 2.38
CA GLU A 23 14.87 -12.46 1.06
C GLU A 23 13.36 -12.21 1.15
N PHE A 24 12.93 -11.04 0.65
CA PHE A 24 11.52 -10.66 0.65
C PHE A 24 10.80 -11.23 -0.58
N GLU A 25 9.82 -12.10 -0.37
CA GLU A 25 8.95 -12.61 -1.42
C GLU A 25 7.53 -12.02 -1.32
N SER A 26 7.00 -11.91 -0.09
CA SER A 26 5.65 -11.39 0.14
C SER A 26 5.47 -10.82 1.55
N LEU A 27 4.41 -10.02 1.73
CA LEU A 27 4.03 -9.51 3.05
C LEU A 27 3.58 -10.63 4.01
N GLU A 28 2.97 -11.70 3.49
CA GLU A 28 2.55 -12.84 4.30
C GLU A 28 3.77 -13.58 4.87
N GLN A 29 4.78 -13.84 4.03
CA GLN A 29 6.04 -14.42 4.44
C GLN A 29 6.75 -13.51 5.46
N ALA A 30 6.90 -12.22 5.15
CA ALA A 30 7.52 -11.26 6.06
C ALA A 30 6.82 -11.21 7.42
N HIS A 31 5.48 -11.27 7.43
CA HIS A 31 4.71 -11.33 8.67
C HIS A 31 4.97 -12.62 9.46
N TYR A 32 4.95 -13.78 8.80
CA TYR A 32 5.24 -15.06 9.43
C TYR A 32 6.65 -15.09 10.04
N ASP A 33 7.63 -14.64 9.26
CA ASP A 33 9.05 -14.66 9.58
C ASP A 33 9.42 -13.84 10.83
N VAL A 34 8.74 -12.69 11.02
CA VAL A 34 9.00 -11.80 12.17
C VAL A 34 8.13 -12.09 13.40
N THR A 35 7.05 -12.86 13.26
CA THR A 35 6.14 -13.20 14.37
C THR A 35 6.39 -14.58 14.95
N ILE A 36 6.67 -15.56 14.09
CA ILE A 36 6.83 -16.98 14.45
C ILE A 36 8.21 -17.49 14.04
N GLY A 37 8.78 -16.96 12.95
CA GLY A 37 10.06 -17.35 12.40
C GLY A 37 11.28 -16.88 13.19
N HIS A 38 12.41 -16.79 12.49
CA HIS A 38 13.72 -16.52 13.09
C HIS A 38 14.20 -15.07 12.93
N TYR A 39 13.30 -14.17 12.54
CA TYR A 39 13.63 -12.77 12.27
C TYR A 39 12.98 -11.85 13.31
N SER A 40 13.57 -10.66 13.51
CA SER A 40 12.95 -9.61 14.31
C SER A 40 12.48 -8.50 13.39
N GLY A 41 11.23 -8.04 13.58
CA GLY A 41 10.61 -7.01 12.75
C GLY A 41 10.18 -5.78 13.55
N MET A 42 10.36 -4.59 12.96
CA MET A 42 9.90 -3.33 13.55
C MET A 42 9.38 -2.37 12.48
N LEU A 43 8.21 -1.78 12.74
CA LEU A 43 7.72 -0.65 11.95
C LEU A 43 8.57 0.58 12.28
N LEU A 44 9.28 1.12 11.28
CA LEU A 44 10.08 2.33 11.46
C LEU A 44 9.28 3.60 11.21
N ASP A 45 8.47 3.60 10.14
CA ASP A 45 7.80 4.81 9.69
C ASP A 45 6.49 4.49 8.97
N LYS A 46 5.54 5.43 9.08
CA LYS A 46 4.26 5.43 8.37
C LYS A 46 3.98 6.86 7.91
N GLN A 47 3.91 7.04 6.60
CA GLN A 47 3.60 8.32 5.99
C GLN A 47 2.30 8.23 5.22
N ASP A 48 1.35 9.09 5.57
CA ASP A 48 0.08 9.25 4.86
C ASP A 48 0.12 10.56 4.10
N VAL A 49 -0.21 10.52 2.80
CA VAL A 49 -0.28 11.68 1.93
C VAL A 49 -1.65 11.71 1.26
N GLU A 50 -2.39 12.80 1.44
CA GLU A 50 -3.61 13.04 0.66
C GLU A 50 -3.21 13.34 -0.79
N LEU A 51 -3.84 12.64 -1.72
CA LEU A 51 -3.63 12.78 -3.16
C LEU A 51 -4.86 13.42 -3.80
N THR A 52 -4.61 14.14 -4.88
CA THR A 52 -5.64 14.44 -5.87
C THR A 52 -6.00 13.18 -6.67
N GLN A 53 -7.14 13.21 -7.36
CA GLN A 53 -7.56 12.11 -8.25
C GLN A 53 -6.51 11.81 -9.32
N ASN A 54 -5.94 12.83 -9.95
CA ASN A 54 -4.92 12.66 -10.99
C ASN A 54 -3.66 12.00 -10.42
N GLU A 55 -3.20 12.40 -9.24
CA GLU A 55 -2.04 11.80 -8.57
C GLU A 55 -2.30 10.33 -8.17
N MET A 56 -3.52 10.00 -7.76
CA MET A 56 -3.91 8.61 -7.49
C MET A 56 -3.90 7.76 -8.78
N HIS A 57 -4.47 8.29 -9.86
CA HIS A 57 -4.47 7.61 -11.16
C HIS A 57 -3.04 7.33 -11.66
N GLU A 58 -2.14 8.31 -11.56
CA GLU A 58 -0.71 8.13 -11.87
C GLU A 58 -0.03 7.10 -10.95
N ALA A 59 -0.37 7.08 -9.66
CA ALA A 59 0.16 6.11 -8.70
C ALA A 59 -0.27 4.67 -9.03
N LEU A 60 -1.53 4.46 -9.42
CA LEU A 60 -2.06 3.15 -9.83
C LEU A 60 -1.34 2.62 -11.08
N ILE A 61 -1.16 3.47 -12.11
CA ILE A 61 -0.39 3.11 -13.32
C ILE A 61 1.05 2.73 -12.94
N THR A 62 1.67 3.50 -12.06
CA THR A 62 3.06 3.25 -11.61
C THR A 62 3.19 1.92 -10.88
N GLN A 63 2.16 1.49 -10.15
CA GLN A 63 2.08 0.18 -9.51
C GLN A 63 1.67 -0.95 -10.47
N GLY A 64 1.42 -0.66 -11.75
CA GLY A 64 0.92 -1.62 -12.72
C GLY A 64 -0.53 -2.06 -12.46
N SER A 65 -1.28 -1.27 -11.67
CA SER A 65 -2.69 -1.48 -11.38
C SER A 65 -3.58 -0.76 -12.40
N ASP A 66 -4.81 -1.25 -12.56
CA ASP A 66 -5.80 -0.63 -13.45
C ASP A 66 -6.43 0.61 -12.78
N PRO A 67 -6.25 1.81 -13.34
CA PRO A 67 -6.83 3.03 -12.77
C PRO A 67 -8.34 3.15 -12.92
N SER A 68 -8.96 2.36 -13.82
CA SER A 68 -10.41 2.37 -14.03
C SER A 68 -11.21 1.91 -12.80
N PHE A 69 -10.54 1.29 -11.82
CA PHE A 69 -11.09 1.07 -10.49
C PHE A 69 -11.60 2.36 -9.83
N LEU A 70 -11.04 3.51 -10.19
CA LEU A 70 -11.51 4.81 -9.72
C LEU A 70 -12.77 5.28 -10.45
N ASP A 71 -13.06 4.75 -11.63
CA ASP A 71 -14.15 5.19 -12.51
C ASP A 71 -15.45 4.40 -12.25
N ASP A 72 -15.37 3.16 -11.78
CA ASP A 72 -16.56 2.33 -11.49
C ASP A 72 -17.40 2.84 -10.30
N ASP A 73 -16.80 3.59 -9.36
CA ASP A 73 -17.52 4.27 -8.26
C ASP A 73 -18.10 5.65 -8.68
N TRP A 74 -17.93 6.08 -9.94
CA TRP A 74 -18.39 7.40 -10.41
C TRP A 74 -19.78 7.38 -11.05
N ASP A 75 -20.32 6.20 -11.38
CA ASP A 75 -21.62 6.04 -12.07
C ASP A 75 -22.75 5.44 -11.20
N ASP A 76 -22.51 5.03 -9.95
CA ASP A 76 -23.51 4.32 -9.12
C ASP A 76 -24.18 5.14 -7.99
N GLU A 77 -24.21 6.47 -8.07
CA GLU A 77 -25.19 7.28 -7.32
C GLU A 77 -25.67 8.48 -8.16
N SER A 78 -26.44 8.19 -9.20
CA SER A 78 -27.41 9.17 -9.71
C SER A 78 -28.68 9.05 -8.88
N ASP A 79 -28.80 9.90 -7.86
CA ASP A 79 -30.04 10.11 -7.08
C ASP A 79 -31.21 10.40 -8.04
N ASP A 80 -32.20 9.50 -8.03
CA ASP A 80 -33.55 9.68 -8.62
C ASP A 80 -34.55 10.07 -7.52
#